data_AF-A0A668SGY9-F1
#
_entry.id   AF-A0A668SGY9-F1
#
_cell.length_a   1.000
_cell.length_b   1.000
_cell.length_c   1.000
_cell.angle_alpha   90.00
_cell.angle_beta   90.00
_cell.angle_gamma   90.00
#
_symmetry.space_group_name_H-M   'P 1'
#
loop_
_entity.id
_entity.type
_entity.pdbx_description
1 polymer ?
#
loop_
_entity_poly.entity_id
_entity_poly.type
_entity_poly.pdbx_seq_one_letter_code
_entity_poly.pdbx_strand_id
1 'polypeptide(L)'
;MLIFTVVTLILTAIGIGHYVLTVLSPSLLAIAGLMPLIGYCFGYVFSAIFRLSHREGRTVSMETGCQNVPLCTTILKVAFPDEVVGPLYLFPTVYMVFQLLEAAMIIMLFWCYQRFKRKEKGKSNSRFQRLHFNTSLL
;
A
#
# COMPACT_ATOMS: atom_id res chain seq x y z
N MET A 1 -17.47 -6.01 -8.78
CA MET A 1 -16.20 -6.77 -8.69
C MET A 1 -15.25 -6.20 -7.65
N LEU A 2 -14.84 -4.93 -7.76
CA LEU A 2 -13.90 -4.30 -6.80
C LEU A 2 -14.49 -4.08 -5.39
N ILE A 3 -15.73 -3.62 -5.29
CA ILE A 3 -16.42 -3.48 -3.99
C ILE A 3 -16.65 -4.85 -3.35
N PHE A 4 -17.04 -5.84 -4.15
CA PHE A 4 -17.30 -7.19 -3.68
C PHE A 4 -16.02 -7.86 -3.15
N THR A 5 -14.90 -7.71 -3.84
CA THR A 5 -13.59 -8.22 -3.40
C THR A 5 -13.09 -7.54 -2.14
N VAL A 6 -13.25 -6.22 -2.01
CA VAL A 6 -12.92 -5.47 -0.78
C VAL A 6 -13.77 -5.94 0.39
N VAL A 7 -15.08 -6.11 0.20
CA VAL A 7 -15.99 -6.59 1.26
C VAL A 7 -15.64 -8.02 1.67
N THR A 8 -15.39 -8.93 0.73
CA THR A 8 -14.98 -10.31 1.03
C THR A 8 -13.63 -10.35 1.75
N LEU A 9 -12.68 -9.49 1.39
CA LEU A 9 -11.38 -9.38 2.05
C LEU A 9 -11.49 -8.86 3.49
N ILE A 10 -12.35 -7.86 3.73
CA ILE A 10 -12.60 -7.34 5.09
C ILE A 10 -13.27 -8.40 5.96
N LEU A 11 -14.29 -9.10 5.44
CA LEU A 11 -15.01 -10.15 6.17
C LEU A 11 -14.09 -11.34 6.50
N THR A 12 -13.22 -11.73 5.56
CA THR A 12 -12.24 -12.81 5.79
C THR A 12 -11.13 -12.39 6.75
N ALA A 13 -10.64 -11.16 6.68
CA ALA A 13 -9.65 -10.64 7.64
C ALA A 13 -10.21 -10.60 9.07
N ILE A 14 -11.48 -10.23 9.27
CA ILE A 14 -12.13 -10.20 10.58
C ILE A 14 -12.40 -11.63 11.09
N GLY A 15 -12.85 -12.54 10.22
CA GLY A 15 -13.17 -13.91 10.61
C GLY A 15 -11.95 -14.80 10.90
N ILE A 16 -10.84 -14.59 10.17
CA ILE A 16 -9.66 -15.45 10.21
C ILE A 16 -8.53 -14.83 11.06
N GLY A 17 -8.57 -13.53 11.37
CA GLY A 17 -7.51 -12.82 12.09
C GLY A 17 -7.13 -13.45 13.44
N HIS A 18 -8.12 -13.90 14.22
CA HIS A 18 -7.85 -14.56 15.52
C HIS A 18 -7.28 -15.99 15.35
N TYR A 19 -7.64 -16.69 14.29
CA TYR A 19 -7.08 -18.01 13.96
C TYR A 19 -5.66 -17.90 13.40
N VAL A 20 -5.37 -16.86 12.61
CA VAL A 20 -4.04 -16.59 12.07
C VAL A 20 -3.04 -16.30 13.17
N LEU A 21 -3.38 -15.43 14.12
CA LEU A 21 -2.45 -15.04 15.19
C LEU A 21 -2.16 -16.18 16.17
N THR A 22 -3.04 -17.18 16.26
CA THR A 22 -2.87 -18.33 17.16
C THR A 22 -2.20 -19.52 16.47
N VAL A 23 -2.33 -19.66 15.14
CA VAL A 23 -1.77 -20.78 14.37
C VAL A 23 -0.45 -20.43 13.66
N LEU A 24 -0.25 -19.16 13.27
CA LEU A 24 0.93 -18.73 12.50
C LEU A 24 2.06 -18.26 13.42
N SER A 25 3.28 -18.71 13.14
CA SER A 25 4.46 -18.28 13.90
C SER A 25 4.66 -16.76 13.84
N PRO A 26 5.02 -16.09 14.96
CA PRO A 26 5.23 -14.64 15.00
C PRO A 26 6.25 -14.13 13.96
N SER A 27 7.26 -14.95 13.66
CA SER A 27 8.28 -14.66 12.66
C SER A 27 7.70 -14.56 11.25
N LEU A 28 6.77 -15.46 10.89
CA LEU A 28 6.12 -15.44 9.57
C LEU A 28 5.18 -14.25 9.43
N LEU A 29 4.49 -13.88 10.52
CA LEU A 29 3.68 -12.68 10.58
C LEU A 29 4.52 -11.41 10.35
N ALA A 30 5.68 -11.32 11.02
CA ALA A 30 6.60 -10.21 10.85
C ALA A 30 7.14 -10.12 9.42
N ILE A 31 7.53 -11.25 8.81
CA ILE A 31 7.99 -11.28 7.41
C ILE A 31 6.86 -10.87 6.46
N ALA A 32 5.63 -11.34 6.68
CA ALA A 32 4.48 -11.02 5.84
C ALA A 32 4.12 -9.53 5.84
N GLY A 33 4.39 -8.82 6.95
CA GLY A 33 4.23 -7.36 7.03
C GLY A 33 5.45 -6.58 6.53
N LEU A 34 6.67 -7.02 6.85
CA LEU A 34 7.88 -6.29 6.46
C LEU A 34 8.20 -6.41 4.97
N MET A 35 7.88 -7.53 4.33
CA MET A 35 8.23 -7.78 2.93
C MET A 35 7.51 -6.84 1.94
N PRO A 36 6.18 -6.62 2.03
CA PRO A 36 5.50 -5.60 1.21
C PRO A 36 6.07 -4.20 1.47
N LEU A 37 6.31 -3.85 2.74
CA LEU A 37 6.83 -2.53 3.13
C LEU A 37 8.18 -2.24 2.49
N ILE A 38 9.09 -3.22 2.55
CA ILE A 38 10.39 -3.14 1.90
C ILE A 38 10.21 -3.01 0.39
N GLY A 39 9.27 -3.74 -0.22
CA GLY A 39 8.96 -3.63 -1.65
C GLY A 39 8.54 -2.21 -2.06
N TYR A 40 7.62 -1.59 -1.32
CA TYR A 40 7.19 -0.21 -1.58
C TYR A 40 8.33 0.79 -1.40
N CYS A 41 9.07 0.69 -0.30
CA CYS A 41 10.20 1.56 0.00
C CYS A 41 11.30 1.45 -1.05
N PHE A 42 11.69 0.21 -1.38
CA PHE A 42 12.75 -0.09 -2.34
C PHE A 42 12.37 0.38 -3.74
N GLY A 43 11.13 0.11 -4.19
CA GLY A 43 10.66 0.60 -5.49
C GLY A 43 10.68 2.13 -5.59
N TYR A 44 10.38 2.85 -4.50
CA TYR A 44 10.49 4.31 -4.48
C TYR A 44 11.95 4.80 -4.48
N VAL A 45 12.82 4.19 -3.66
CA VAL A 45 14.24 4.52 -3.58
C VAL A 45 14.93 4.28 -4.92
N PHE A 46 14.70 3.14 -5.56
CA PHE A 46 15.23 2.82 -6.87
C PHE A 46 14.78 3.84 -7.91
N SER A 47 13.48 4.17 -7.91
CA SER A 47 12.96 5.20 -8.81
C SER A 47 13.63 6.56 -8.62
N ALA A 48 13.96 6.91 -7.39
CA ALA A 48 14.68 8.14 -7.07
C ALA A 48 16.15 8.09 -7.53
N ILE A 49 16.83 6.96 -7.36
CA ILE A 49 18.23 6.74 -7.83
C ILE A 49 18.30 6.92 -9.36
N PHE A 50 17.35 6.35 -10.09
CA PHE A 50 17.26 6.48 -11.55
C PHE A 50 16.67 7.83 -12.03
N ARG A 51 16.41 8.78 -11.11
CA ARG A 51 15.90 10.13 -11.40
C ARG A 51 14.58 10.16 -12.18
N LEU A 52 13.71 9.17 -11.97
CA LEU A 52 12.38 9.18 -12.58
C LEU A 52 11.53 10.33 -12.03
N SER A 53 10.54 10.77 -12.80
CA SER A 53 9.61 11.78 -12.33
C SER A 53 8.85 11.29 -11.09
N HIS A 54 8.39 12.21 -10.23
CA HIS A 54 7.63 11.86 -9.02
C HIS A 54 6.37 11.03 -9.33
N ARG A 55 5.83 11.13 -10.55
CA ARG A 55 4.68 10.35 -10.97
C ARG A 55 5.05 8.91 -11.28
N GLU A 56 6.13 8.71 -12.02
CA GLU A 56 6.63 7.38 -12.38
C GLU A 56 7.17 6.65 -11.16
N GLY A 57 7.91 7.32 -10.27
CA GLY A 57 8.44 6.67 -9.07
C GLY A 57 7.37 6.20 -8.09
N ARG A 58 6.20 6.86 -8.06
CA ARG A 58 5.03 6.37 -7.32
C ARG A 58 4.44 5.11 -7.94
N THR A 59 4.37 5.05 -9.27
CA THR A 59 3.88 3.86 -9.97
C THR A 59 4.83 2.70 -9.76
N VAL A 60 6.14 2.89 -9.95
CA VAL A 60 7.14 1.84 -9.74
C VAL A 60 7.14 1.35 -8.29
N SER A 61 7.06 2.25 -7.30
CA SER A 61 6.89 1.86 -5.90
C SER A 61 5.65 0.98 -5.69
N MET A 62 4.51 1.35 -6.29
CA MET A 62 3.29 0.55 -6.18
C MET A 62 3.37 -0.79 -6.91
N GLU A 63 3.94 -0.85 -8.11
CA GLU A 63 4.12 -2.11 -8.85
C GLU A 63 5.12 -3.04 -8.15
N THR A 64 6.13 -2.48 -7.46
CA THR A 64 7.14 -3.28 -6.74
C THR A 64 6.59 -3.85 -5.43
N GLY A 65 5.82 -3.05 -4.67
CA GLY A 65 5.22 -3.50 -3.42
C GLY A 65 3.92 -4.28 -3.59
N CYS A 66 3.14 -3.99 -4.65
CA CYS A 66 1.94 -4.76 -4.98
C CYS A 66 2.28 -5.96 -5.87
N GLN A 67 2.46 -7.14 -5.28
CA GLN A 67 2.67 -8.36 -6.05
C GLN A 67 1.36 -9.13 -6.30
N ASN A 68 1.39 -10.05 -7.27
CA ASN A 68 0.27 -10.93 -7.56
C ASN A 68 0.21 -12.11 -6.57
N VAL A 69 -0.23 -11.80 -5.36
CA VAL A 69 -0.40 -12.77 -4.25
C VAL A 69 -1.30 -13.96 -4.64
N PRO A 70 -2.41 -13.79 -5.38
CA PRO A 70 -3.22 -14.92 -5.83
C PRO A 70 -2.46 -15.98 -6.63
N LEU A 71 -1.50 -15.58 -7.48
CA LEU A 71 -0.66 -16.55 -8.19
C LEU A 71 0.24 -17.34 -7.23
N CYS A 72 0.83 -16.68 -6.24
CA CYS A 72 1.64 -17.34 -5.22
C CYS A 72 0.83 -18.39 -4.44
N THR A 73 -0.39 -18.06 -4.04
CA THR A 73 -1.32 -18.98 -3.38
C THR A 73 -1.63 -20.19 -4.25
N THR A 74 -1.88 -19.99 -5.55
CA THR A 74 -2.14 -21.10 -6.49
C THR A 74 -0.92 -22.00 -6.66
N ILE A 75 0.27 -21.42 -6.80
CA ILE A 75 1.51 -22.20 -6.91
C ILE A 75 1.71 -23.06 -5.67
N LEU A 76 1.53 -22.50 -4.47
CA LEU A 76 1.64 -23.25 -3.22
C LEU A 76 0.65 -24.42 -3.15
N LYS A 77 -0.58 -24.22 -3.62
CA LYS A 77 -1.61 -25.27 -3.65
C LYS A 77 -1.35 -26.38 -4.66
N VAL A 78 -0.76 -26.05 -5.80
CA VAL A 78 -0.53 -27.03 -6.88
C VAL A 78 0.79 -27.76 -6.67
N ALA A 79 1.80 -27.09 -6.13
CA ALA A 79 3.15 -27.64 -6.00
C ALA A 79 3.34 -28.52 -4.76
N PHE A 80 2.50 -28.39 -3.73
CA PHE A 80 2.68 -29.09 -2.47
C PHE A 80 1.39 -29.78 -1.99
N PRO A 81 1.48 -31.00 -1.44
CA PRO A 81 0.33 -31.66 -0.81
C PRO A 81 -0.16 -30.87 0.42
N ASP A 82 -1.48 -30.73 0.59
CA ASP A 82 -2.10 -29.95 1.68
C ASP A 82 -1.62 -30.39 3.08
N GLU A 83 -1.24 -31.66 3.23
CA GLU A 83 -0.77 -32.31 4.45
C GLU A 83 0.56 -31.75 4.98
N VAL A 84 1.44 -31.27 4.10
CA VAL A 84 2.75 -30.71 4.46
C VAL A 84 2.78 -29.18 4.46
N VAL A 85 1.80 -28.53 3.84
CA VAL A 85 1.76 -27.06 3.72
C VAL A 85 1.25 -26.40 4.99
N GLY A 86 0.24 -26.98 5.65
CA GLY A 86 -0.27 -26.52 6.96
C GLY A 86 -0.33 -24.98 7.12
N PRO A 87 0.45 -24.36 8.04
CA PRO A 87 0.44 -22.92 8.28
C PRO A 87 0.98 -22.07 7.12
N LEU A 88 1.78 -22.64 6.21
CA LEU A 88 2.38 -21.91 5.09
C LEU A 88 1.31 -21.38 4.11
N TYR A 89 0.14 -22.03 4.04
CA TYR A 89 -0.98 -21.57 3.22
C TYR A 89 -1.62 -20.27 3.76
N LEU A 90 -1.48 -20.00 5.06
CA LEU A 90 -1.97 -18.75 5.66
C LEU A 90 -1.06 -17.56 5.33
N PHE A 91 0.21 -17.81 5.00
CA PHE A 91 1.19 -16.76 4.72
C PHE A 91 0.77 -15.84 3.56
N PRO A 92 0.40 -16.34 2.36
CA PRO A 92 -0.12 -15.48 1.28
C PRO A 92 -1.37 -14.69 1.66
N THR A 93 -2.29 -15.27 2.44
CA THR A 93 -3.50 -14.56 2.87
C THR A 93 -3.16 -13.38 3.77
N VAL A 94 -2.27 -13.59 4.74
CA VAL A 94 -1.81 -12.55 5.66
C VAL A 94 -1.02 -11.48 4.93
N TYR A 95 -0.13 -11.90 4.04
CA TYR A 95 0.64 -11.00 3.17
C TYR A 95 -0.29 -10.11 2.33
N MET A 96 -1.38 -10.65 1.77
CA MET A 96 -2.38 -9.86 1.03
C MET A 96 -3.03 -8.76 1.89
N VAL A 97 -3.36 -9.08 3.15
CA VAL A 97 -3.95 -8.10 4.08
C VAL A 97 -2.95 -6.99 4.40
N PHE A 98 -1.72 -7.32 4.77
CA PHE A 98 -0.67 -6.32 5.02
C PHE A 98 -0.37 -5.49 3.77
N GLN A 99 -0.24 -6.11 2.61
CA GLN A 99 0.01 -5.42 1.35
C GLN A 99 -1.08 -4.37 1.05
N LEU A 100 -2.36 -4.70 1.27
CA LEU A 100 -3.47 -3.77 1.06
C LEU A 100 -3.52 -2.66 2.11
N LEU A 101 -3.27 -2.99 3.38
CA LEU A 101 -3.20 -2.01 4.46
C LEU A 101 -2.09 -0.99 4.19
N GLU A 102 -0.89 -1.46 3.84
CA GLU A 102 0.24 -0.60 3.55
C GLU A 102 0.05 0.22 2.27
N ALA A 103 -0.49 -0.39 1.21
CA ALA A 103 -0.86 0.35 0.01
C ALA A 103 -1.84 1.48 0.33
N ALA A 104 -2.89 1.19 1.11
CA ALA A 104 -3.87 2.18 1.52
C ALA A 104 -3.23 3.30 2.36
N MET A 105 -2.35 2.96 3.29
CA MET A 105 -1.58 3.91 4.09
C MET A 105 -0.71 4.82 3.22
N ILE A 106 0.04 4.27 2.27
CA ILE A 106 0.90 5.03 1.36
C ILE A 106 0.07 5.93 0.44
N ILE A 107 -1.04 5.42 -0.11
CA ILE A 107 -1.97 6.22 -0.93
C ILE A 107 -2.55 7.37 -0.10
N MET A 108 -2.98 7.11 1.14
CA MET A 108 -3.49 8.14 2.04
C MET A 108 -2.42 9.21 2.33
N LEU A 109 -1.18 8.80 2.62
CA LEU A 109 -0.06 9.72 2.84
C LEU A 109 0.17 10.62 1.62
N PHE A 110 0.19 10.04 0.41
CA PHE A 110 0.34 10.82 -0.82
C PHE A 110 -0.84 11.75 -1.09
N TRP A 111 -2.06 11.33 -0.76
CA TRP A 111 -3.24 12.16 -0.92
C TRP A 111 -3.23 13.34 0.04
N CYS A 112 -2.90 13.09 1.31
CA CYS A 112 -2.71 14.12 2.33
C CYS A 112 -1.60 15.12 1.93
N TYR A 113 -0.45 14.62 1.47
CA TYR A 113 0.66 15.47 1.00
C TYR A 113 0.23 16.38 -0.16
N GLN A 114 -0.45 15.83 -1.17
CA GLN A 114 -0.93 16.63 -2.30
C GLN A 114 -1.98 17.66 -1.88
N ARG A 115 -2.89 17.28 -0.96
CA ARG A 115 -3.92 18.19 -0.46
C ARG A 115 -3.30 19.36 0.31
N PHE A 116 -2.26 19.10 1.11
CA PHE A 116 -1.55 20.13 1.86
C PHE A 116 -0.83 21.11 0.93
N LYS A 117 -0.07 20.59 -0.05
CA LYS A 117 0.62 21.40 -1.06
C LYS A 117 -0.34 22.25 -1.89
N ARG A 118 -1.52 21.72 -2.24
CA ARG A 118 -2.56 22.47 -2.96
C ARG A 118 -3.16 23.59 -2.10
N LYS A 119 -3.32 23.36 -0.79
CA LYS A 119 -3.83 24.34 0.17
C LYS A 119 -2.86 25.51 0.38
N GLU A 120 -1.56 25.24 0.40
CA GLU A 120 -0.53 26.29 0.45
C GLU A 120 -0.49 27.13 -0.83
N LYS A 121 -0.48 26.51 -2.01
CA LYS A 121 -0.55 27.24 -3.28
C LYS A 121 -1.79 28.13 -3.39
N GLY A 122 -2.96 27.64 -2.95
CA GLY A 122 -4.20 28.42 -2.94
C GLY A 122 -4.16 29.61 -1.97
N LYS A 123 -3.52 29.47 -0.79
CA LYS A 123 -3.30 30.57 0.16
C LYS A 123 -2.31 31.60 -0.37
N SER A 124 -1.24 31.17 -1.04
CA SER A 124 -0.26 32.07 -1.65
C SER A 124 -0.88 32.90 -2.77
N ASN A 125 -1.65 32.27 -3.67
CA ASN A 125 -2.27 32.95 -4.81
C ASN A 125 -3.33 33.96 -4.36
N SER A 126 -4.15 33.61 -3.37
CA SER A 126 -5.15 34.52 -2.79
C SER A 126 -4.53 35.69 -2.03
N ARG A 127 -3.36 35.51 -1.39
CA ARG A 127 -2.63 36.59 -0.73
C ARG A 127 -2.00 37.55 -1.77
N PHE A 128 -1.45 37.02 -2.86
CA PHE A 128 -0.89 37.81 -3.97
C PHE A 128 -1.97 38.64 -4.68
N GLN A 129 -3.13 38.04 -4.95
CA GLN A 129 -4.27 38.73 -5.58
C GLN A 129 -4.84 39.84 -4.67
N ARG A 130 -4.85 39.63 -3.35
CA ARG A 130 -5.29 40.63 -2.38
C ARG A 130 -4.32 41.82 -2.28
N LEU A 131 -3.01 41.57 -2.38
CA LEU A 131 -1.99 42.63 -2.42
C LEU A 131 -2.14 43.49 -3.68
N HIS A 132 -2.28 42.87 -4.86
CA HIS A 132 -2.49 43.59 -6.12
C HIS A 132 -3.76 44.45 -6.10
N PHE A 133 -4.86 43.95 -5.54
CA PHE A 133 -6.10 44.74 -5.43
C PHE A 133 -5.96 45.97 -4.53
N ASN A 134 -5.20 45.87 -3.43
CA ASN A 134 -5.01 46.99 -2.50
C ASN A 134 -4.08 48.08 -3.06
N THR A 135 -3.11 47.70 -3.92
CA THR A 135 -2.21 48.66 -4.57
C THR A 135 -2.88 49.40 -5.74
N SER A 136 -3.90 48.82 -6.37
CA SER A 136 -4.68 49.48 -7.44
C SER A 136 -5.73 50.49 -6.95
N LEU A 137 -5.96 50.55 -5.64
CA LEU A 137 -6.97 51.39 -4.98
C LEU A 137 -6.38 52.63 -4.30
N LEU A 138 -5.05 52.80 -4.36
CA LEU A 138 -4.26 53.95 -3.92
C LEU A 138 -3.76 54.72 -5.14
#